data_AF-A0A4P1R532-F1
#
_entry.id   AF-A0A4P1R532-F1
#
_cell.length_a   1.000
_cell.length_b   1.000
_cell.length_c   1.000
_cell.angle_alpha   90.00
_cell.angle_beta   90.00
_cell.angle_gamma   90.00
#
_symmetry.space_group_name_H-M   'P 1'
#
loop_
_entity.id
_entity.type
_entity.pdbx_description
1 polymer ?
#
loop_
_entity_poly.entity_id
_entity_poly.type
_entity_poly.pdbx_seq_one_letter_code
_entity_poly.pdbx_strand_id
1 'polypeptide(L)' 'MNSTFTCKEDDDTTYRKTVHLHPSNCLDQKPEWVIYNEFVLISRNFIRTVTDIKGEW' A
#
# COMPACT_ATOMS: atom_id res chain seq x y z
N MET A 1 -4.47 1.45 14.33
CA MET A 1 -4.60 2.49 13.29
C MET A 1 -4.67 1.81 11.94
N ASN A 2 -5.83 1.88 11.30
CA ASN A 2 -6.18 1.22 10.05
C ASN A 2 -5.75 2.12 8.88
N SER A 3 -4.46 2.04 8.53
CA SER A 3 -3.88 2.82 7.44
C SER A 3 -4.27 2.21 6.09
N THR A 4 -5.16 2.92 5.40
CA THR A 4 -5.62 2.61 4.05
C THR A 4 -4.85 3.45 3.03
N PHE A 5 -4.43 2.81 1.93
CA PHE A 5 -3.68 3.41 0.83
C PHE A 5 -4.41 3.20 -0.50
N THR A 6 -4.15 4.07 -1.47
CA THR A 6 -4.64 3.92 -2.85
C THR A 6 -3.46 3.59 -3.76
N CYS A 7 -3.50 2.45 -4.44
CA CYS A 7 -2.45 2.12 -5.42
C CYS A 7 -2.73 2.80 -6.77
N LYS A 8 -1.68 3.27 -7.44
CA LYS A 8 -1.70 3.65 -8.85
C LYS A 8 -1.08 2.50 -9.62
N GLU A 9 -1.81 1.93 -10.56
CA GLU A 9 -1.29 0.95 -11.52
C GLU A 9 -0.88 1.70 -12.80
N ASP A 10 0.15 1.23 -13.51
CA ASP A 10 0.76 1.92 -14.67
C ASP A 10 -0.18 2.04 -15.88
N ASP A 11 -1.26 1.26 -15.92
CA ASP A 11 -2.28 1.33 -16.94
C ASP A 11 -3.37 2.34 -16.48
N ASP A 12 -3.46 3.50 -17.15
CA ASP A 12 -4.32 4.67 -16.85
C ASP A 12 -5.84 4.40 -16.82
N THR A 13 -6.27 3.15 -16.64
CA THR A 13 -7.67 2.75 -16.74
C THR A 13 -8.41 2.94 -15.42
N THR A 14 -8.64 4.20 -14.98
CA THR A 14 -9.73 4.69 -14.07
C THR A 14 -9.99 3.95 -12.74
N TYR A 15 -9.31 2.85 -12.44
CA TYR A 15 -9.60 1.96 -11.34
C TYR A 15 -8.55 2.20 -10.25
N ARG A 16 -8.93 2.98 -9.25
CA ARG A 16 -8.15 3.13 -8.02
C ARG A 16 -8.49 1.97 -7.08
N LYS A 17 -7.54 1.08 -6.78
CA LYS A 17 -7.77 0.05 -5.74
C LYS A 17 -7.41 0.61 -4.38
N THR A 18 -8.28 0.35 -3.42
CA THR A 18 -8.03 0.62 -2.01
C THR A 18 -7.35 -0.59 -1.40
N VAL A 19 -6.19 -0.38 -0.76
CA VAL A 19 -5.37 -1.44 -0.16
C VAL A 19 -5.07 -1.10 1.30
N HIS A 20 -4.88 -2.15 2.11
CA HIS A 20 -4.60 -2.02 3.53
C HIS A 20 -3.20 -2.55 3.85
N LEU A 21 -2.53 -1.91 4.81
CA LEU A 21 -1.32 -2.49 5.39
C LEU A 21 -1.65 -3.76 6.16
N HIS A 22 -0.85 -4.80 5.95
CA HIS A 22 -0.94 -5.99 6.77
C HIS A 22 -0.55 -5.66 8.24
N PRO A 23 -1.24 -6.22 9.25
CA PRO A 23 -0.96 -5.97 10.67
C PRO A 23 0.44 -6.39 11.14
N SER A 24 1.16 -7.20 10.37
CA SER A 24 2.55 -7.58 10.68
C SER A 24 3.60 -6.56 10.19
N ASN A 25 3.19 -5.43 9.62
CA ASN A 25 4.15 -4.42 9.20
C ASN A 25 4.69 -3.65 10.43
N CYS A 26 5.94 -3.19 10.36
CA CYS A 26 6.62 -2.50 11.45
C CYS A 26 6.74 -0.98 11.24
N LEU A 27 5.88 -0.36 10.43
CA LEU A 27 5.84 1.09 10.25
C LEU A 27 5.14 1.74 11.44
N ASP A 28 5.91 2.45 12.27
CA ASP A 28 5.40 3.22 13.40
C ASP A 28 4.66 4.49 12.96
N GLN A 29 5.09 5.09 11.84
CA GLN A 29 4.47 6.28 11.25
C GLN A 29 3.64 5.92 10.03
N LYS A 30 2.68 6.77 9.66
CA LYS A 30 1.95 6.65 8.40
C LYS A 30 2.73 7.36 7.29
N PRO A 31 3.52 6.66 6.46
CA PRO A 31 4.20 7.28 5.33
C PRO A 31 3.20 7.81 4.30
N GLU A 32 3.61 8.82 3.54
CA GLU A 32 2.82 9.38 2.44
C GLU A 32 2.76 8.40 1.26
N TRP A 33 3.92 7.82 0.92
CA TRP A 33 4.09 6.90 -0.19
C TRP A 33 4.76 5.61 0.30
N VAL A 34 4.28 4.49 -0.21
CA VAL A 34 4.86 3.17 0.08
C VAL A 34 4.99 2.38 -1.20
N ILE A 35 6.08 1.64 -1.30
CA ILE A 35 6.23 0.57 -2.28
C ILE A 35 5.98 -0.75 -1.54
N TYR A 36 5.31 -1.69 -2.20
CA TYR A 36 5.08 -3.04 -1.69
C TYR A 36 5.70 -4.05 -2.64
N ASN A 37 6.21 -5.15 -2.09
CA ASN A 37 6.71 -6.27 -2.89
C ASN A 37 5.62 -7.34 -3.11
N GLU A 38 4.71 -7.50 -2.16
CA GLU A 38 3.75 -8.61 -2.15
C GLU A 38 2.32 -8.11 -2.00
N PHE A 39 1.44 -8.58 -2.87
CA PHE A 39 0.01 -8.31 -2.84
C PHE A 39 -0.76 -9.58 -2.48
N VAL A 40 -1.54 -9.51 -1.40
CA VAL A 40 -2.34 -10.63 -0.89
C VAL A 40 -3.82 -10.27 -0.99
N LEU A 41 -4.54 -11.05 -1.80
CA LEU A 41 -5.97 -10.94 -1.96
C LEU A 41 -6.69 -12.01 -1.13
N ILE A 42 -7.36 -11.57 -0.07
CA ILE A 42 -8.28 -12.39 0.71
C ILE A 42 -9.65 -11.68 0.76
N SER A 43 -10.23 -11.45 1.94
CA SER A 43 -11.48 -10.67 2.07
C SER A 43 -11.30 -9.17 1.83
N ARG A 44 -10.08 -8.67 1.96
CA ARG A 44 -9.66 -7.30 1.64
C ARG A 44 -8.28 -7.36 1.01
N ASN A 45 -7.93 -6.31 0.29
CA ASN A 45 -6.64 -6.19 -0.38
C ASN A 45 -5.59 -5.81 0.65
N PHE A 46 -4.60 -6.68 0.88
CA PHE A 46 -3.49 -6.41 1.78
C PHE A 46 -2.17 -6.35 1.03
N ILE A 47 -1.33 -5.40 1.45
CA ILE A 47 0.06 -5.30 0.99
C ILE A 47 0.99 -5.73 2.12
N ARG A 48 2.00 -6.54 1.76
CA ARG A 48 3.05 -7.05 2.65
C ARG A 48 4.41 -6.62 2.12
N THR A 49 5.40 -6.61 3.01
CA THR A 49 6.78 -6.22 2.67
C THR A 49 6.78 -4.83 2.05
N VAL A 50 6.45 -3.84 2.88
CA VAL A 50 6.30 -2.43 2.50
C VAL A 50 7.50 -1.62 2.92
N THR A 51 7.91 -0.67 2.08
CA THR A 51 9.00 0.27 2.34
C THR A 51 8.47 1.69 2.17
N ASP A 52 8.74 2.55 3.15
CA ASP A 52 8.41 3.97 3.02
C ASP A 52 9.33 4.64 1.99
N ILE A 53 8.73 5.47 1.15
CA ILE A 53 9.46 6.30 0.20
C ILE A 53 9.02 7.74 0.36
N LYS A 54 9.95 8.67 0.11
CA LYS A 54 9.59 10.08 -0.07
C LYS A 54 9.16 10.28 -1.51
N GLY A 55 8.13 11.10 -1.74
CA GLY A 55 7.57 11.36 -3.09
C GLY A 55 8.51 12.13 -4.04
N GLU A 56 9.77 12.31 -3.67
CA GLU A 56 10.85 12.93 -4.41
C GLU A 56 11.71 11.81 -5.02
N TRP A 57 11.29 11.33 -6.20
CA TRP A 57 12.06 10.44 -7.07
C TRP A 57 12.23 11.08 -8.44
#